data_AF-A0A2T4VG54-F1
#
_entry.id   AF-A0A2T4VG54-F1
#
_cell.length_a   1.000
_cell.length_b   1.000
_cell.length_c   1.000
_cell.angle_alpha   90.00
_cell.angle_beta   90.00
_cell.angle_gamma   90.00
#
_symmetry.space_group_name_H-M   'P 1'
#
loop_
_entity.id
_entity.type
_entity.pdbx_description
1 polymer ?
#
loop_
_entity_poly.entity_id
_entity_poly.type
_entity_poly.pdbx_seq_one_letter_code
_entity_poly.pdbx_strand_id
1 'polypeptide(L)'
;MRHLLGIEGLRRADIEALLDRAEAHLHGGPDASHVLRGKVVANLFFEDSTRTRTSFEMAAHALGAEVLNWTTAGSSVSKGETLLDTVRNIEATGPVALIIRHRSSGAPHLAAKHVRCAVINAGDGTHEHPSQALLDAFTLRRRWGRLDGRTMLIVGDILHSRVARSNLHCLTALGAKVVLCGPPTLLPPGLESLGAEVTSNLDAALPHADAVMCLRVQTERQSENFFPSAREFSRMFGINAARAERLKPEALVLHPGPMNRGVEIAPAVADGPRSVILEQVAHGVAVRRAILEEVCR
;
A
#
# COMPACT_ATOMS: atom_id res chain seq x y z
N MET A 1 -0.13 0.62 -19.63
CA MET A 1 1.00 0.13 -18.80
C MET A 1 0.95 -1.40 -18.76
N ARG A 2 2.00 -2.20 -19.02
CA ARG A 2 1.86 -3.69 -19.07
C ARG A 2 1.83 -4.37 -17.69
N HIS A 3 2.61 -3.89 -16.74
CA HIS A 3 2.71 -4.43 -15.38
C HIS A 3 2.68 -3.27 -14.39
N LEU A 4 2.24 -3.53 -13.16
CA LEU A 4 2.42 -2.61 -12.03
C LEU A 4 3.27 -3.31 -10.97
N LEU A 5 4.59 -3.11 -11.04
CA LEU A 5 5.55 -3.79 -10.16
C LEU A 5 5.97 -2.94 -8.96
N GLY A 6 5.91 -1.61 -9.11
CA GLY A 6 6.35 -0.65 -8.12
C GLY A 6 5.90 0.75 -8.50
N ILE A 7 6.06 1.70 -7.58
CA ILE A 7 5.90 3.14 -7.85
C ILE A 7 7.24 3.75 -8.30
N GLU A 8 8.36 3.17 -7.86
CA GLU A 8 9.68 3.62 -8.26
C GLU A 8 9.79 3.59 -9.80
N GLY A 9 10.12 4.75 -10.38
CA GLY A 9 10.23 4.92 -11.83
C GLY A 9 8.92 5.23 -12.57
N LEU A 10 7.76 5.26 -11.91
CA LEU A 10 6.54 5.78 -12.53
C LEU A 10 6.61 7.31 -12.67
N ARG A 11 6.15 7.83 -13.81
CA ARG A 11 6.04 9.28 -14.01
C ARG A 11 4.81 9.79 -13.28
N ARG A 12 4.87 11.04 -12.81
CA ARG A 12 3.73 11.74 -12.20
C ARG A 12 2.43 11.58 -13.01
N ALA A 13 2.50 11.79 -14.32
CA ALA A 13 1.35 11.66 -15.22
C ALA A 13 0.74 10.25 -15.25
N ASP A 14 1.56 9.20 -15.13
CA ASP A 14 1.07 7.80 -15.08
C ASP A 14 0.34 7.53 -13.75
N ILE A 15 0.84 8.10 -12.65
CA ILE A 15 0.20 8.03 -11.33
C ILE A 15 -1.12 8.78 -11.37
N GLU A 16 -1.13 10.04 -11.83
CA GLU A 16 -2.34 10.87 -11.94
C GLU A 16 -3.40 10.20 -12.82
N ALA A 17 -3.03 9.60 -13.95
CA ALA A 17 -3.95 8.87 -14.82
C ALA A 17 -4.61 7.67 -14.12
N LEU A 18 -3.86 6.91 -13.31
CA LEU A 18 -4.42 5.82 -12.49
C LEU A 18 -5.39 6.34 -11.42
N LEU A 19 -5.05 7.46 -10.78
CA LEU A 19 -5.91 8.08 -9.78
C LEU A 19 -7.19 8.65 -10.42
N ASP A 20 -7.12 9.26 -11.61
CA ASP A 20 -8.28 9.78 -12.33
C ASP A 20 -9.21 8.65 -12.80
N ARG A 21 -8.63 7.54 -13.25
CA ARG A 21 -9.38 6.32 -13.56
C ARG A 21 -10.07 5.78 -12.30
N ALA A 22 -9.40 5.79 -11.15
CA ALA A 22 -10.00 5.36 -9.88
C ALA A 22 -11.17 6.28 -9.46
N GLU A 23 -11.08 7.58 -9.75
CA GLU A 23 -12.14 8.56 -9.49
C GLU A 23 -13.42 8.25 -10.30
N ALA A 24 -13.26 7.83 -11.56
CA ALA A 24 -14.38 7.41 -12.40
C ALA A 24 -15.11 6.18 -11.85
N HIS A 25 -14.38 5.26 -11.20
CA HIS A 25 -14.93 4.04 -10.59
C HIS A 25 -15.74 4.30 -9.30
N LEU A 26 -15.64 5.48 -8.68
CA LEU A 26 -16.45 5.85 -7.51
C LEU A 26 -17.79 6.51 -7.86
N HIS A 27 -17.87 7.23 -8.97
CA HIS A 27 -19.03 8.06 -9.31
C HIS A 27 -20.18 7.31 -10.00
N GLY A 28 -20.15 5.98 -10.04
CA GLY A 28 -21.18 5.18 -10.70
C GLY A 28 -21.38 5.55 -12.18
N GLY A 29 -20.30 6.02 -12.84
CA GLY A 29 -20.33 6.45 -14.23
C GLY A 29 -20.88 5.36 -15.16
N PRO A 30 -21.51 5.75 -16.29
CA PRO A 30 -22.09 4.81 -17.23
C PRO A 30 -20.97 3.92 -17.79
N ASP A 31 -21.21 2.61 -17.77
CA ASP A 31 -20.23 1.53 -17.95
C ASP A 31 -19.18 1.40 -16.82
N ALA A 32 -19.60 0.68 -15.77
CA ALA A 32 -18.79 -0.41 -15.24
C ALA A 32 -18.49 -1.37 -16.39
N SER A 33 -17.60 -0.94 -17.29
CA SER A 33 -17.26 -1.67 -18.49
C SER A 33 -16.81 -3.03 -17.98
N HIS A 34 -17.56 -4.07 -18.32
CA HIS A 34 -17.12 -5.42 -18.06
C HIS A 34 -15.99 -5.74 -19.04
N VAL A 35 -14.95 -4.90 -19.07
CA VAL A 35 -13.79 -5.00 -19.96
C VAL A 35 -13.05 -6.31 -19.74
N LEU A 36 -13.22 -6.90 -18.56
CA LEU A 36 -12.68 -8.21 -18.23
C LEU A 36 -13.76 -9.30 -18.26
N ARG A 37 -14.92 -9.09 -18.90
CA ARG A 37 -15.96 -10.11 -19.06
C ARG A 37 -15.37 -11.34 -19.75
N GLY A 38 -15.56 -12.51 -19.13
CA GLY A 38 -15.05 -13.78 -19.63
C GLY A 38 -13.51 -13.90 -19.57
N LYS A 39 -12.84 -13.01 -18.83
CA LYS A 39 -11.42 -13.12 -18.51
C LYS A 39 -11.24 -13.62 -17.08
N VAL A 40 -10.11 -14.27 -16.82
CA VAL A 40 -9.71 -14.73 -15.49
C VAL A 40 -8.57 -13.87 -14.97
N VAL A 41 -8.63 -13.46 -13.71
CA VAL A 41 -7.52 -12.85 -12.97
C VAL A 41 -7.11 -13.80 -11.85
N ALA A 42 -5.82 -14.05 -11.69
CA ALA A 42 -5.32 -14.97 -10.66
C ALA A 42 -4.69 -14.21 -9.49
N ASN A 43 -5.17 -14.48 -8.28
CA ASN A 43 -4.59 -14.02 -7.02
C ASN A 43 -3.60 -15.07 -6.49
N LEU A 44 -2.31 -14.74 -6.46
CA LEU A 44 -1.22 -15.59 -5.99
C LEU A 44 -0.63 -14.97 -4.71
N PHE A 45 -1.24 -15.29 -3.57
CA PHE A 45 -0.84 -14.77 -2.28
C PHE A 45 -0.01 -15.82 -1.52
N PHE A 46 1.32 -15.66 -1.57
CA PHE A 46 2.27 -16.51 -0.86
C PHE A 46 2.47 -16.10 0.60
N GLU A 47 1.98 -14.92 0.97
CA GLU A 47 1.87 -14.43 2.34
C GLU A 47 0.44 -14.00 2.64
N ASP A 48 0.02 -14.15 3.89
CA ASP A 48 -1.31 -13.79 4.33
C ASP A 48 -1.64 -12.32 4.07
N SER A 49 -2.83 -12.10 3.47
CA SER A 49 -3.42 -10.77 3.34
C SER A 49 -4.91 -10.85 3.01
N THR A 50 -5.75 -10.71 4.03
CA THR A 50 -7.21 -10.67 3.81
C THR A 50 -7.62 -9.43 3.03
N ARG A 51 -7.21 -8.24 3.49
CA ARG A 51 -7.69 -6.97 2.91
C ARG A 51 -7.22 -6.75 1.47
N THR A 52 -5.95 -6.99 1.17
CA THR A 52 -5.44 -6.81 -0.20
C THR A 52 -6.06 -7.83 -1.15
N ARG A 53 -6.18 -9.11 -0.74
CA ARG A 53 -6.78 -10.16 -1.58
C ARG A 53 -8.25 -9.88 -1.87
N THR A 54 -9.06 -9.66 -0.83
CA THR A 54 -10.50 -9.43 -0.98
C THR A 54 -10.82 -8.17 -1.79
N SER A 55 -10.04 -7.09 -1.64
CA SER A 55 -10.25 -5.88 -2.43
C SER A 55 -9.86 -6.02 -3.90
N PHE A 56 -8.85 -6.83 -4.23
CA PHE A 56 -8.54 -7.19 -5.62
C PHE A 56 -9.62 -8.09 -6.22
N GLU A 57 -10.12 -9.06 -5.45
CA GLU A 57 -11.23 -9.92 -5.85
C GLU A 57 -12.50 -9.10 -6.14
N MET A 58 -12.88 -8.19 -5.25
CA MET A 58 -13.99 -7.25 -5.47
C MET A 58 -13.76 -6.33 -6.68
N ALA A 59 -12.51 -5.91 -6.93
CA ALA A 59 -12.18 -5.10 -8.09
C ALA A 59 -12.33 -5.88 -9.40
N ALA A 60 -11.80 -7.10 -9.45
CA ALA A 60 -11.88 -7.97 -10.61
C ALA A 60 -13.34 -8.34 -10.97
N HIS A 61 -14.14 -8.73 -9.97
CA HIS A 61 -15.56 -9.04 -10.18
C HIS A 61 -16.35 -7.85 -10.72
N ALA A 62 -16.07 -6.65 -10.22
CA ALA A 62 -16.74 -5.44 -10.71
C ALA A 62 -16.40 -5.11 -12.18
N LEU A 63 -15.24 -5.54 -12.67
CA LEU A 63 -14.84 -5.44 -14.07
C LEU A 63 -15.33 -6.64 -14.91
N GLY A 64 -16.13 -7.54 -14.32
CA GLY A 64 -16.68 -8.73 -14.98
C GLY A 64 -15.73 -9.92 -15.09
N ALA A 65 -14.58 -9.89 -14.42
CA ALA A 65 -13.64 -11.00 -14.41
C ALA A 65 -14.07 -12.12 -13.45
N GLU A 66 -13.71 -13.34 -13.80
CA GLU A 66 -13.61 -14.44 -12.86
C GLU A 66 -12.29 -14.38 -12.09
N VAL A 67 -12.29 -14.84 -10.83
CA VAL A 67 -11.13 -14.76 -9.95
C VAL A 67 -10.67 -16.16 -9.57
N LEU A 68 -9.44 -16.49 -9.93
CA LEU A 68 -8.76 -17.69 -9.45
C LEU A 68 -7.96 -17.34 -8.19
N ASN A 69 -8.39 -17.82 -7.03
CA ASN A 69 -7.65 -17.66 -5.78
C ASN A 69 -6.72 -18.86 -5.56
N TRP A 70 -5.42 -18.65 -5.75
CA TRP A 70 -4.39 -19.63 -5.43
C TRP A 70 -3.81 -19.36 -4.03
N THR A 71 -3.68 -20.41 -3.23
CA THR A 71 -3.10 -20.34 -1.88
C THR A 71 -1.96 -21.35 -1.74
N THR A 72 -0.96 -21.01 -0.92
CA THR A 72 0.16 -21.92 -0.61
C THR A 72 -0.29 -23.19 0.09
N ALA A 73 -1.29 -23.09 0.98
CA ALA A 73 -1.91 -24.23 1.65
C ALA A 73 -2.50 -25.21 0.63
N GLY A 74 -1.98 -26.45 0.61
CA GLY A 74 -2.40 -27.50 -0.33
C GLY A 74 -1.77 -27.43 -1.74
N SER A 75 -0.92 -26.44 -2.02
CA SER A 75 -0.28 -26.28 -3.33
C SER A 75 1.03 -27.06 -3.48
N SER A 76 1.49 -27.23 -4.73
CA SER A 76 2.79 -27.85 -5.07
C SER A 76 4.01 -27.09 -4.53
N VAL A 77 3.86 -25.84 -4.09
CA VAL A 77 4.93 -25.11 -3.38
C VAL A 77 5.28 -25.80 -2.05
N SER A 78 4.30 -26.40 -1.37
CA SER A 78 4.57 -27.24 -0.19
C SER A 78 5.42 -28.48 -0.51
N LYS A 79 5.50 -28.85 -1.79
CA LYS A 79 6.30 -29.95 -2.33
C LYS A 79 7.61 -29.48 -2.99
N GLY A 80 7.96 -28.19 -2.83
CA GLY A 80 9.20 -27.60 -3.35
C GLY A 80 9.11 -27.01 -4.76
N GLU A 81 7.92 -26.81 -5.33
CA GLU A 81 7.76 -26.11 -6.62
C GLU A 81 8.31 -24.68 -6.54
N THR A 82 9.05 -24.27 -7.58
CA THR A 82 9.63 -22.92 -7.64
C THR A 82 8.55 -21.88 -7.97
N LEU A 83 8.78 -20.62 -7.56
CA LEU A 83 7.89 -19.51 -7.96
C LEU A 83 7.68 -19.47 -9.47
N LEU A 84 8.74 -19.69 -10.26
CA LEU A 84 8.68 -19.63 -11.72
C LEU A 84 7.81 -20.74 -12.32
N ASP A 85 7.92 -21.95 -11.79
CA ASP A 85 7.09 -23.07 -12.23
C ASP A 85 5.63 -22.83 -11.84
N THR A 86 5.36 -22.37 -10.62
CA THR A 86 4.00 -22.02 -10.17
C THR A 86 3.37 -20.95 -11.06
N VAL A 87 4.05 -19.83 -11.34
CA VAL A 87 3.45 -18.75 -12.17
C VAL A 87 3.26 -19.19 -13.63
N ARG A 88 4.13 -20.04 -14.18
CA ARG A 88 3.98 -20.60 -15.53
C ARG A 88 2.84 -21.59 -15.61
N ASN A 89 2.70 -22.48 -14.63
CA ASN A 89 1.61 -23.44 -14.54
C ASN A 89 0.26 -22.71 -14.43
N ILE A 90 0.19 -21.66 -13.61
CA ILE A 90 -1.02 -20.84 -13.50
C ILE A 90 -1.28 -20.08 -14.80
N GLU A 91 -0.27 -19.45 -15.42
CA GLU A 91 -0.42 -18.78 -16.71
C GLU A 91 -0.93 -19.73 -17.81
N ALA A 92 -0.52 -21.00 -17.80
CA ALA A 92 -1.00 -22.00 -18.76
C ALA A 92 -2.52 -22.24 -18.69
N THR A 93 -3.19 -21.86 -17.59
CA THR A 93 -4.65 -21.92 -17.46
C THR A 93 -5.37 -20.70 -18.03
N GLY A 94 -4.63 -19.71 -18.56
CA GLY A 94 -5.16 -18.57 -19.31
C GLY A 94 -5.55 -17.28 -18.55
N PRO A 95 -5.09 -16.98 -17.32
CA PRO A 95 -5.39 -15.69 -16.71
C PRO A 95 -4.77 -14.52 -17.49
N VAL A 96 -5.47 -13.39 -17.54
CA VAL A 96 -4.97 -12.16 -18.19
C VAL A 96 -4.03 -11.36 -17.28
N ALA A 97 -4.11 -11.58 -15.97
CA ALA A 97 -3.24 -10.94 -14.99
C ALA A 97 -2.97 -11.85 -13.78
N LEU A 98 -1.74 -11.76 -13.24
CA LEU A 98 -1.33 -12.35 -11.97
C LEU A 98 -1.15 -11.24 -10.93
N ILE A 99 -1.88 -11.33 -9.83
CA ILE A 99 -1.72 -10.47 -8.66
C ILE A 99 -0.88 -11.22 -7.65
N ILE A 100 0.36 -10.78 -7.44
CA ILE A 100 1.37 -11.54 -6.69
C ILE A 100 1.71 -10.81 -5.40
N ARG A 101 1.58 -11.50 -4.27
CA ARG A 101 2.15 -11.07 -2.98
C ARG A 101 3.13 -12.12 -2.48
N HIS A 102 4.35 -11.72 -2.16
CA HIS A 102 5.42 -12.64 -1.86
C HIS A 102 6.41 -12.09 -0.83
N ARG A 103 6.97 -12.96 0.02
CA ARG A 103 7.91 -12.57 1.10
C ARG A 103 9.25 -12.02 0.58
N SER A 104 9.68 -12.49 -0.59
CA SER A 104 10.93 -12.07 -1.21
C SER A 104 10.72 -10.84 -2.09
N SER A 105 11.46 -9.78 -1.81
CA SER A 105 11.56 -8.61 -2.67
C SER A 105 11.99 -9.01 -4.08
N GLY A 106 11.36 -8.41 -5.10
CA GLY A 106 11.64 -8.69 -6.51
C GLY A 106 10.92 -9.91 -7.09
N ALA A 107 10.18 -10.70 -6.30
CA ALA A 107 9.45 -11.87 -6.82
C ALA A 107 8.45 -11.52 -7.94
N PRO A 108 7.61 -10.47 -7.82
CA PRO A 108 6.75 -10.04 -8.95
C PRO A 108 7.55 -9.59 -10.18
N HIS A 109 8.72 -8.96 -9.99
CA HIS A 109 9.59 -8.56 -11.09
C HIS A 109 10.18 -9.77 -11.82
N LEU A 110 10.57 -10.81 -11.06
CA LEU A 110 11.02 -12.07 -11.63
C LEU A 110 9.90 -12.75 -12.42
N ALA A 111 8.68 -12.81 -11.88
CA ALA A 111 7.53 -13.36 -12.56
C ALA A 111 7.23 -12.62 -13.87
N ALA A 112 7.22 -11.29 -13.85
CA ALA A 112 6.93 -10.44 -15.03
C ALA A 112 7.89 -10.67 -16.22
N LYS A 113 9.13 -11.12 -15.95
CA LYS A 113 10.10 -11.49 -16.99
C LYS A 113 9.82 -12.84 -17.65
N HIS A 114 9.02 -13.70 -17.02
CA HIS A 114 8.83 -15.10 -17.41
C HIS A 114 7.40 -15.46 -17.80
N VAL A 115 6.48 -14.50 -17.72
CA VAL A 115 5.07 -14.65 -18.11
C VAL A 115 4.69 -13.61 -19.17
N ARG A 116 3.70 -13.95 -19.98
CA ARG A 116 3.10 -13.11 -21.03
C ARG A 116 1.96 -12.24 -20.49
N CYS A 117 1.17 -12.73 -19.56
CA CYS A 117 0.09 -11.99 -18.90
C CYS A 117 0.61 -10.79 -18.07
N ALA A 118 -0.30 -9.91 -17.67
CA ALA A 118 0.04 -8.78 -16.81
C ALA A 118 0.45 -9.27 -15.40
N VAL A 119 1.26 -8.48 -14.70
CA VAL A 119 1.68 -8.79 -13.33
C VAL A 119 1.47 -7.54 -12.46
N ILE A 120 0.79 -7.73 -11.34
CA ILE A 120 0.52 -6.69 -10.36
C ILE A 120 1.17 -7.10 -9.04
N ASN A 121 2.04 -6.24 -8.52
CA ASN A 121 2.65 -6.40 -7.20
C ASN A 121 1.64 -6.01 -6.11
N ALA A 122 1.20 -6.99 -5.33
CA ALA A 122 0.34 -6.84 -4.14
C ALA A 122 1.13 -6.80 -2.81
N GLY A 123 2.46 -6.67 -2.91
CA GLY A 123 3.42 -6.57 -1.81
C GLY A 123 4.57 -7.56 -2.00
N ASP A 124 5.81 -7.07 -2.08
CA ASP A 124 7.01 -7.91 -2.15
C ASP A 124 8.01 -7.59 -1.02
N GLY A 125 8.16 -8.50 -0.06
CA GLY A 125 9.08 -8.33 1.07
C GLY A 125 8.94 -6.97 1.76
N THR A 126 10.05 -6.25 1.87
CA THR A 126 10.12 -4.87 2.39
C THR A 126 10.30 -3.83 1.27
N HIS A 127 10.15 -4.24 0.01
CA HIS A 127 10.41 -3.40 -1.15
C HIS A 127 9.22 -2.50 -1.49
N GLU A 128 8.16 -3.00 -2.13
CA GLU A 128 7.06 -2.15 -2.58
C GLU A 128 5.65 -2.73 -2.33
N HIS A 129 4.67 -1.84 -2.21
CA HIS A 129 3.23 -2.14 -2.26
C HIS A 129 2.50 -1.06 -3.07
N PRO A 130 2.59 -1.07 -4.42
CA PRO A 130 2.16 0.06 -5.24
C PRO A 130 0.67 0.38 -5.12
N SER A 131 -0.20 -0.64 -5.09
CA SER A 131 -1.64 -0.40 -4.91
C SER A 131 -2.02 0.24 -3.56
N GLN A 132 -1.21 0.05 -2.51
CA GLN A 132 -1.41 0.73 -1.23
C GLN A 132 -0.99 2.20 -1.31
N ALA A 133 0.16 2.50 -1.89
CA ALA A 133 0.58 3.89 -2.06
C ALA A 133 -0.36 4.69 -2.98
N LEU A 134 -0.89 4.05 -4.03
CA LEU A 134 -1.89 4.67 -4.91
C LEU A 134 -3.21 4.94 -4.18
N LEU A 135 -3.72 4.01 -3.37
CA LEU A 135 -4.96 4.25 -2.63
C LEU A 135 -4.80 5.28 -1.50
N ASP A 136 -3.60 5.37 -0.91
CA ASP A 136 -3.27 6.39 0.07
C ASP A 136 -3.24 7.78 -0.59
N ALA A 137 -2.51 7.92 -1.70
CA ALA A 137 -2.47 9.15 -2.49
C ALA A 137 -3.86 9.53 -3.02
N PHE A 138 -4.65 8.57 -3.48
CA PHE A 138 -6.03 8.79 -3.93
C PHE A 138 -6.91 9.36 -2.82
N THR A 139 -6.83 8.77 -1.62
CA THR A 139 -7.59 9.23 -0.46
C THR A 139 -7.23 10.66 -0.10
N LEU A 140 -5.94 10.98 -0.02
CA LEU A 140 -5.47 12.33 0.26
C LEU A 140 -5.89 13.32 -0.84
N ARG A 141 -5.77 12.93 -2.11
CA ARG A 141 -6.15 13.77 -3.25
C ARG A 141 -7.64 14.08 -3.26
N ARG A 142 -8.51 13.13 -2.91
CA ARG A 142 -9.95 13.38 -2.77
C ARG A 142 -10.28 14.38 -1.67
N ARG A 143 -9.51 14.40 -0.58
CA ARG A 143 -9.74 15.32 0.54
C ARG A 143 -9.19 16.72 0.28
N TRP A 144 -8.14 16.86 -0.54
CA TRP A 144 -7.44 18.14 -0.73
C TRP A 144 -7.44 18.68 -2.17
N GLY A 145 -7.93 17.92 -3.15
CA GLY A 145 -7.85 18.20 -4.57
C GLY A 145 -6.46 17.93 -5.18
N ARG A 146 -5.40 18.45 -4.55
CA ARG A 146 -3.99 18.28 -4.98
C ARG A 146 -3.07 17.98 -3.81
N LEU A 147 -1.94 17.33 -4.10
CA LEU A 147 -0.94 16.92 -3.11
C LEU A 147 0.29 17.85 -3.08
N ASP A 148 0.49 18.69 -4.10
CA ASP A 148 1.60 19.62 -4.16
C ASP A 148 1.73 20.49 -2.91
N GLY A 149 2.90 20.47 -2.29
CA GLY A 149 3.23 21.24 -1.09
C GLY A 149 2.61 20.74 0.21
N ARG A 150 1.82 19.66 0.19
CA ARG A 150 1.28 19.02 1.41
C ARG A 150 2.38 18.26 2.12
N THR A 151 2.39 18.31 3.45
CA THR A 151 3.34 17.58 4.30
C THR A 151 2.69 16.30 4.81
N MET A 152 3.21 15.15 4.36
CA MET A 152 2.85 13.82 4.84
C MET A 152 3.86 13.32 5.87
N LEU A 153 3.43 13.15 7.12
CA LEU A 153 4.23 12.52 8.17
C LEU A 153 3.93 11.03 8.26
N ILE A 154 4.93 10.16 8.05
CA ILE A 154 4.79 8.71 8.18
C ILE A 154 5.56 8.26 9.42
N VAL A 155 4.88 7.59 10.35
CA VAL A 155 5.42 7.27 11.68
C VAL A 155 5.45 5.77 11.92
N GLY A 156 6.62 5.22 12.27
CA GLY A 156 6.76 3.88 12.84
C GLY A 156 7.96 3.10 12.35
N ASP A 157 7.77 1.82 12.00
CA ASP A 157 8.83 0.96 11.48
C ASP A 157 9.08 1.27 9.99
N ILE A 158 10.01 2.21 9.73
CA ILE A 158 10.37 2.61 8.36
C ILE A 158 11.27 1.55 7.70
N LEU A 159 12.19 0.97 8.48
CA LEU A 159 13.16 -0.04 8.04
C LEU A 159 12.51 -1.23 7.32
N HIS A 160 11.38 -1.72 7.81
CA HIS A 160 10.72 -2.90 7.25
C HIS A 160 9.44 -2.59 6.45
N SER A 161 9.09 -1.32 6.26
CA SER A 161 7.80 -0.93 5.67
C SER A 161 7.89 -0.64 4.18
N ARG A 162 7.49 -1.62 3.37
CA ARG A 162 7.17 -1.42 1.94
C ARG A 162 6.11 -0.35 1.69
N VAL A 163 5.23 -0.11 2.66
CA VAL A 163 4.19 0.95 2.56
C VAL A 163 4.83 2.33 2.71
N ALA A 164 5.77 2.50 3.64
CA ALA A 164 6.50 3.75 3.81
C ALA A 164 7.28 4.07 2.54
N ARG A 165 8.02 3.09 2.01
CA ARG A 165 8.82 3.24 0.80
C ARG A 165 7.97 3.57 -0.44
N SER A 166 6.91 2.81 -0.72
CA SER A 166 6.05 3.13 -1.87
C SER A 166 5.32 4.46 -1.72
N ASN A 167 4.92 4.86 -0.50
CA ASN A 167 4.33 6.19 -0.28
C ASN A 167 5.36 7.32 -0.44
N LEU A 168 6.62 7.11 -0.02
CA LEU A 168 7.68 8.08 -0.29
C LEU A 168 7.81 8.35 -1.78
N HIS A 169 7.93 7.30 -2.60
CA HIS A 169 8.00 7.46 -4.06
C HIS A 169 6.73 8.12 -4.63
N CYS A 170 5.55 7.64 -4.25
CA CYS A 170 4.27 8.11 -4.79
C CYS A 170 3.99 9.57 -4.45
N LEU A 171 4.09 9.93 -3.17
CA LEU A 171 3.71 11.25 -2.68
C LEU A 171 4.73 12.30 -3.11
N THR A 172 6.03 11.99 -3.09
CA THR A 172 7.07 12.88 -3.61
C THR A 172 6.89 13.11 -5.12
N ALA A 173 6.57 12.08 -5.90
CA ALA A 173 6.29 12.23 -7.34
C ALA A 173 5.06 13.13 -7.60
N LEU A 174 4.10 13.16 -6.68
CA LEU A 174 2.90 14.02 -6.72
C LEU A 174 3.13 15.41 -6.07
N GLY A 175 4.37 15.75 -5.72
CA GLY A 175 4.75 17.07 -5.21
C GLY A 175 4.52 17.29 -3.72
N ALA A 176 4.13 16.26 -2.96
CA ALA A 176 4.05 16.33 -1.51
C ALA A 176 5.44 16.25 -0.87
N LYS A 177 5.59 16.82 0.32
CA LYS A 177 6.75 16.65 1.18
C LYS A 177 6.51 15.45 2.09
N VAL A 178 7.44 14.51 2.13
CA VAL A 178 7.33 13.32 2.99
C VAL A 178 8.33 13.43 4.14
N VAL A 179 7.81 13.35 5.36
CA VAL A 179 8.60 13.30 6.59
C VAL A 179 8.48 11.89 7.16
N LEU A 180 9.60 11.21 7.32
CA LEU A 180 9.68 9.88 7.93
C LEU A 180 10.10 10.01 9.39
N CYS A 181 9.33 9.39 10.29
CA CYS A 181 9.58 9.46 11.71
C CYS A 181 9.51 8.09 12.39
N GLY A 182 10.43 7.84 13.31
CA GLY A 182 10.45 6.61 14.08
C GLY A 182 11.64 6.52 15.03
N PRO A 183 11.75 5.41 15.78
CA PRO A 183 12.95 5.09 16.54
C PRO A 183 14.19 5.14 15.63
N PRO A 184 15.34 5.70 16.08
CA PRO A 184 16.55 5.76 15.25
C PRO A 184 16.99 4.39 14.67
N THR A 185 16.75 3.31 15.42
CA THR A 185 17.00 1.92 15.03
C THR A 185 16.10 1.40 13.91
N LEU A 186 14.98 2.06 13.64
CA LEU A 186 14.04 1.74 12.56
C LEU A 186 14.08 2.76 11.42
N LEU A 187 15.06 3.67 11.42
CA LEU A 187 15.29 4.65 10.38
C LEU A 187 16.56 4.26 9.60
N PRO A 188 16.44 3.56 8.46
CA PRO A 188 17.61 3.21 7.66
C PRO A 188 18.33 4.47 7.15
N PRO A 189 19.67 4.42 7.02
CA PRO A 189 20.43 5.53 6.45
C PRO A 189 20.10 5.72 4.96
N GLY A 190 20.19 6.96 4.47
CA GLY A 190 20.06 7.28 3.04
C GLY A 190 18.62 7.51 2.57
N LEU A 191 17.64 7.53 3.47
CA LEU A 191 16.25 7.90 3.14
C LEU A 191 16.15 9.33 2.56
N GLU A 192 17.03 10.23 2.99
CA GLU A 192 17.11 11.61 2.49
C GLU A 192 17.45 11.67 1.01
N SER A 193 18.26 10.72 0.51
CA SER A 193 18.60 10.62 -0.92
C SER A 193 17.39 10.25 -1.79
N LEU A 194 16.34 9.70 -1.18
CA LEU A 194 15.06 9.38 -1.82
C LEU A 194 14.06 10.55 -1.72
N GLY A 195 14.48 11.72 -1.20
CA GLY A 195 13.65 12.92 -1.10
C GLY A 195 12.82 13.02 0.18
N ALA A 196 13.10 12.19 1.20
CA ALA A 196 12.45 12.29 2.50
C ALA A 196 13.17 13.29 3.42
N GLU A 197 12.40 13.98 4.27
CA GLU A 197 12.95 14.51 5.52
C GLU A 197 12.85 13.42 6.60
N VAL A 198 13.86 13.28 7.45
CA VAL A 198 13.92 12.22 8.47
C VAL A 198 14.05 12.83 9.86
N THR A 199 13.28 12.34 10.82
CA THR A 199 13.35 12.83 12.21
C THR A 199 12.97 11.75 13.21
N SER A 200 13.61 11.74 14.38
CA SER A 200 13.20 10.92 15.52
C SER A 200 12.33 11.70 16.52
N ASN A 201 12.08 12.99 16.28
CA ASN A 201 11.27 13.83 17.14
C ASN A 201 9.84 13.99 16.57
N LEU A 202 8.99 13.02 16.89
CA LEU A 202 7.58 13.02 16.47
C LEU A 202 6.87 14.30 16.89
N ASP A 203 7.05 14.69 18.15
CA ASP A 203 6.34 15.80 18.76
C ASP A 203 6.65 17.15 18.08
N ALA A 204 7.88 17.35 17.60
CA ALA A 204 8.25 18.51 16.79
C ALA A 204 7.66 18.48 15.37
N ALA A 205 7.43 17.29 14.80
CA ALA A 205 6.91 17.14 13.43
C ALA A 205 5.39 17.35 13.33
N LEU A 206 4.63 17.01 14.39
CA LEU A 206 3.15 17.03 14.37
C LEU A 206 2.54 18.38 13.93
N PRO A 207 2.99 19.56 14.41
CA PRO A 207 2.37 20.84 14.04
C PRO A 207 2.53 21.20 12.55
N HIS A 208 3.46 20.55 11.84
CA HIS A 208 3.76 20.83 10.44
C HIS A 208 3.08 19.86 9.47
N ALA A 209 2.53 18.75 9.96
CA ALA A 209 1.92 17.71 9.15
C ALA A 209 0.51 18.09 8.68
N ASP A 210 0.24 17.97 7.37
CA ASP A 210 -1.11 18.02 6.81
C ASP A 210 -1.80 16.66 6.92
N ALA A 211 -1.04 15.55 6.93
CA ALA A 211 -1.55 14.25 7.33
C ALA A 211 -0.50 13.45 8.08
N VAL A 212 -0.96 12.52 8.92
CA VAL A 212 -0.13 11.55 9.63
C VAL A 212 -0.56 10.13 9.29
N MET A 213 0.39 9.28 8.86
CA MET A 213 0.18 7.86 8.63
C MET A 213 0.92 7.07 9.70
N CYS A 214 0.16 6.37 10.52
CA CYS A 214 0.71 5.43 11.49
C CYS A 214 0.99 4.10 10.80
N LEU A 215 2.19 3.56 11.01
CA LEU A 215 2.56 2.23 10.53
C LEU A 215 2.45 1.22 11.66
N ARG A 216 1.97 0.03 11.31
CA ARG A 216 1.90 -1.10 12.24
C ARG A 216 3.30 -1.44 12.72
N VAL A 217 3.45 -1.52 14.04
CA VAL A 217 4.64 -2.14 14.66
C VAL A 217 4.54 -3.65 14.51
N GLN A 218 5.48 -4.26 13.78
CA GLN A 218 5.49 -5.70 13.52
C GLN A 218 6.38 -6.42 14.54
N THR A 219 5.91 -6.53 15.79
CA THR A 219 6.66 -7.23 16.87
C THR A 219 6.99 -8.67 16.50
N GLU A 220 6.18 -9.31 15.66
CA GLU A 220 6.41 -10.66 15.17
C GLU A 220 7.62 -10.79 14.22
N ARG A 221 8.11 -9.68 13.66
CA ARG A 221 9.27 -9.65 12.74
C ARG A 221 10.55 -9.17 13.41
N GLN A 222 10.48 -8.81 14.69
CA GLN A 222 11.60 -8.33 15.48
C GLN A 222 12.30 -9.51 16.14
N SER A 223 13.07 -10.27 15.36
CA SER A 223 14.06 -11.21 15.91
C SER A 223 15.20 -10.48 16.63
N GLU A 224 15.36 -9.18 16.37
CA GLU A 224 16.32 -8.28 17.00
C GLU A 224 15.56 -7.20 17.79
N ASN A 225 16.05 -6.83 18.98
CA ASN A 225 15.41 -5.83 19.85
C ASN A 225 15.65 -4.40 19.31
N PHE A 226 14.91 -4.00 18.26
CA PHE A 226 15.03 -2.66 17.67
C PHE A 226 14.56 -1.55 18.61
N PHE A 227 13.63 -1.83 19.52
CA PHE A 227 13.26 -0.90 20.60
C PHE A 227 12.80 -1.70 21.83
N PRO A 228 12.78 -1.08 23.04
CA PRO A 228 12.73 -1.89 24.26
C PRO A 228 11.36 -2.51 24.56
N SER A 229 10.25 -1.88 24.16
CA SER A 229 8.91 -2.49 24.27
C SER A 229 7.84 -1.78 23.42
N ALA A 230 6.74 -2.48 23.12
CA ALA A 230 5.56 -1.86 22.50
C ALA A 230 4.96 -0.71 23.34
N ARG A 231 5.09 -0.77 24.67
CA ARG A 231 4.66 0.31 25.58
C ARG A 231 5.51 1.55 25.40
N GLU A 232 6.82 1.38 25.29
CA GLU A 232 7.73 2.50 25.05
C GLU A 232 7.53 3.11 23.68
N PHE A 233 7.36 2.26 22.65
CA PHE A 233 6.98 2.71 21.32
C PHE A 233 5.69 3.54 21.36
N SER A 234 4.63 3.05 22.00
CA SER A 234 3.36 3.76 22.15
C SER A 234 3.55 5.14 22.80
N ARG A 235 4.34 5.21 23.87
CA ARG A 235 4.64 6.46 24.57
C ARG A 235 5.43 7.43 23.69
N MET A 236 6.43 6.97 22.96
CA MET A 236 7.34 7.85 22.19
C MET A 236 6.81 8.20 20.80
N PHE A 237 6.19 7.25 20.10
CA PHE A 237 5.85 7.35 18.69
C PHE A 237 4.36 7.07 18.39
N GLY A 238 3.58 6.58 19.36
CA GLY A 238 2.15 6.33 19.17
C GLY A 238 1.34 7.63 19.06
N ILE A 239 0.38 7.69 18.13
CA ILE A 239 -0.54 8.83 18.01
C ILE A 239 -1.72 8.63 18.98
N ASN A 240 -1.70 9.41 20.06
CA ASN A 240 -2.77 9.48 21.07
C ASN A 240 -3.58 10.78 20.93
N ALA A 241 -4.62 10.95 21.76
CA ALA A 241 -5.49 12.13 21.72
C ALA A 241 -4.70 13.45 21.89
N ALA A 242 -3.80 13.52 22.87
CA ALA A 242 -2.98 14.72 23.11
C ALA A 242 -2.07 15.07 21.92
N ARG A 243 -1.51 14.07 21.22
CA ARG A 243 -0.75 14.29 19.98
C ARG A 243 -1.64 14.69 18.81
N ALA A 244 -2.85 14.13 18.73
CA ALA A 244 -3.81 14.50 17.69
C ALA A 244 -4.29 15.96 17.80
N GLU A 245 -4.31 16.54 19.01
CA GLU A 245 -4.59 17.96 19.24
C GLU A 245 -3.48 18.90 18.74
N ARG A 246 -2.25 18.38 18.58
CA ARG A 246 -1.08 19.14 18.09
C ARG A 246 -0.96 19.14 16.57
N LEU A 247 -1.74 18.32 15.88
CA LEU A 247 -1.81 18.34 14.43
C LEU A 247 -2.47 19.63 13.95
N LYS A 248 -2.26 19.98 12.68
CA LYS A 248 -3.00 21.08 12.05
C LYS A 248 -4.52 20.86 12.17
N PRO A 249 -5.34 21.93 12.24
CA PRO A 249 -6.79 21.83 12.38
C PRO A 249 -7.48 20.91 11.37
N GLU A 250 -7.00 20.87 10.12
CA GLU A 250 -7.55 20.04 9.02
C GLU A 250 -6.72 18.78 8.75
N ALA A 251 -5.83 18.40 9.66
CA ALA A 251 -4.95 17.27 9.44
C ALA A 251 -5.71 15.94 9.41
N LEU A 252 -5.32 15.07 8.47
CA LEU A 252 -5.89 13.73 8.30
C LEU A 252 -5.04 12.65 8.99
N VAL A 253 -5.70 11.57 9.43
CA VAL A 253 -5.05 10.39 10.02
C VAL A 253 -5.29 9.18 9.13
N LEU A 254 -4.19 8.52 8.75
CA LEU A 254 -4.13 7.36 7.87
C LEU A 254 -3.49 6.18 8.59
N HIS A 255 -3.87 4.97 8.16
CA HIS A 255 -3.21 3.74 8.61
C HIS A 255 -3.47 2.61 7.59
N PRO A 256 -2.43 2.00 6.99
CA PRO A 256 -2.60 0.96 5.97
C PRO A 256 -3.19 -0.33 6.57
N GLY A 257 -3.00 -0.54 7.87
CA GLY A 257 -3.55 -1.61 8.70
C GLY A 257 -2.83 -2.95 8.51
N PRO A 258 -3.27 -4.00 9.22
CA PRO A 258 -4.17 -3.95 10.38
C PRO A 258 -3.54 -3.12 11.52
N MET A 259 -4.37 -2.50 12.36
CA MET A 259 -3.93 -1.61 13.45
C MET A 259 -3.71 -2.40 14.74
N ASN A 260 -2.61 -2.13 15.44
CA ASN A 260 -2.45 -2.45 16.86
C ASN A 260 -2.95 -1.25 17.68
N ARG A 261 -4.24 -1.28 18.00
CA ARG A 261 -4.87 -0.22 18.80
C ARG A 261 -4.20 -0.12 20.17
N GLY A 262 -3.81 1.10 20.56
CA GLY A 262 -3.07 1.38 21.80
C GLY A 262 -1.54 1.29 21.67
N VAL A 263 -1.02 0.87 20.52
CA VAL A 263 0.42 0.87 20.23
C VAL A 263 0.76 2.06 19.33
N GLU A 264 0.68 1.91 18.01
CA GLU A 264 0.95 3.03 17.09
C GLU A 264 -0.18 4.06 17.02
N ILE A 265 -1.41 3.67 17.34
CA ILE A 265 -2.58 4.56 17.25
C ILE A 265 -3.58 4.27 18.35
N ALA A 266 -4.04 5.32 19.04
CA ALA A 266 -5.11 5.20 20.04
C ALA A 266 -6.48 4.99 19.36
N PRO A 267 -7.40 4.19 19.95
CA PRO A 267 -8.73 3.97 19.40
C PRO A 267 -9.50 5.26 19.04
N ALA A 268 -9.48 6.24 19.94
CA ALA A 268 -10.16 7.53 19.75
C ALA A 268 -9.60 8.36 18.58
N VAL A 269 -8.35 8.11 18.17
CA VAL A 269 -7.74 8.74 16.99
C VAL A 269 -8.10 7.94 15.74
N ALA A 270 -8.00 6.61 15.82
CA ALA A 270 -8.31 5.72 14.69
C ALA A 270 -9.77 5.82 14.23
N ASP A 271 -10.70 6.07 15.15
CA ASP A 271 -12.13 6.22 14.87
C ASP A 271 -12.58 7.69 14.99
N GLY A 272 -11.63 8.61 15.14
CA GLY A 272 -11.89 10.03 15.35
C GLY A 272 -12.22 10.78 14.05
N PRO A 273 -12.62 12.06 14.16
CA PRO A 273 -13.08 12.86 13.03
C PRO A 273 -12.01 13.14 11.96
N ARG A 274 -10.72 12.99 12.32
CA ARG A 274 -9.57 13.15 11.41
C ARG A 274 -9.29 11.88 10.59
N SER A 275 -9.84 10.75 11.00
CA SER A 275 -9.49 9.44 10.45
C SER A 275 -10.12 9.25 9.07
N VAL A 276 -9.28 8.89 8.10
CA VAL A 276 -9.70 8.47 6.76
C VAL A 276 -9.39 6.98 6.53
N ILE A 277 -9.18 6.20 7.59
CA ILE A 277 -8.73 4.79 7.52
C ILE A 277 -9.76 3.91 6.81
N LEU A 278 -11.05 4.10 7.08
CA LEU A 278 -12.11 3.36 6.38
C LEU A 278 -12.29 3.85 4.94
N GLU A 279 -12.06 5.13 4.67
CA GLU A 279 -12.03 5.66 3.30
C GLU A 279 -10.90 4.99 2.50
N GLN A 280 -9.70 4.82 3.08
CA GLN A 280 -8.60 4.08 2.43
C GLN A 280 -9.03 2.67 2.02
N VAL A 281 -9.81 1.97 2.86
CA VAL A 281 -10.32 0.63 2.52
C VAL A 281 -11.26 0.68 1.31
N ALA A 282 -12.21 1.61 1.30
CA ALA A 282 -13.16 1.77 0.20
C ALA A 282 -12.46 2.20 -1.11
N HIS A 283 -11.59 3.20 -1.04
CA HIS A 283 -10.76 3.68 -2.15
C HIS A 283 -9.85 2.60 -2.71
N GLY A 284 -9.40 1.68 -1.85
CA GLY A 284 -8.62 0.52 -2.26
C GLY A 284 -9.31 -0.36 -3.30
N VAL A 285 -10.64 -0.44 -3.35
CA VAL A 285 -11.34 -1.18 -4.40
C VAL A 285 -11.32 -0.40 -5.72
N ALA A 286 -11.60 0.90 -5.69
CA ALA A 286 -11.62 1.76 -6.87
C ALA A 286 -10.24 1.84 -7.54
N VAL A 287 -9.18 2.02 -6.76
CA VAL A 287 -7.79 2.04 -7.27
C VAL A 287 -7.40 0.68 -7.85
N ARG A 288 -7.78 -0.43 -7.22
CA ARG A 288 -7.47 -1.77 -7.76
C ARG A 288 -8.24 -2.06 -9.06
N ARG A 289 -9.46 -1.54 -9.21
CA ARG A 289 -10.18 -1.57 -10.50
C ARG A 289 -9.43 -0.78 -11.57
N ALA A 290 -9.00 0.43 -11.25
CA ALA A 290 -8.23 1.26 -12.16
C ALA A 290 -6.92 0.58 -12.61
N ILE A 291 -6.21 -0.06 -11.68
CA ILE A 291 -4.99 -0.82 -11.98
C ILE A 291 -5.30 -1.99 -12.91
N LEU A 292 -6.31 -2.80 -12.59
CA LEU A 292 -6.69 -3.97 -13.40
C LEU A 292 -7.12 -3.56 -14.82
N GLU A 293 -7.93 -2.52 -14.93
CA GLU A 293 -8.33 -1.98 -16.22
C GLU A 293 -7.12 -1.48 -17.03
N GLU A 294 -6.19 -0.76 -16.40
CA GLU A 294 -5.02 -0.19 -17.08
C GLU A 294 -4.03 -1.26 -17.57
N VAL A 295 -3.80 -2.33 -16.80
CA VAL A 295 -2.83 -3.37 -17.18
C VAL A 295 -3.38 -4.46 -18.10
N CYS A 296 -4.71 -4.56 -18.19
CA CYS A 296 -5.40 -5.57 -19.01
C CYS A 296 -6.08 -4.99 -20.27
N ARG A 297 -5.93 -3.68 -20.52
CA ARG A 297 -6.27 -3.04 -21.81
C ARG A 297 -5.33 -3.52 -22.90
#